data_AF-A0A2W2CSC6-F1
#
_entry.id   AF-A0A2W2CSC6-F1
#
_cell.length_a   1.000
_cell.length_b   1.000
_cell.length_c   1.000
_cell.angle_alpha   90.00
_cell.angle_beta   90.00
_cell.angle_gamma   90.00
#
_symmetry.space_group_name_H-M   'P 1'
#
loop_
_entity.id
_entity.type
_entity.pdbx_description
1 polymer ?
#
loop_
_entity_poly.entity_id
_entity_poly.type
_entity_poly.pdbx_seq_one_letter_code
_entity_poly.pdbx_strand_id
1 'polypeptide(L)'
;MDLCGRTDLRPLADLALTVIRTDPKPPVGRPGAACLFEMRSSAGHEANLRVEASTPATVAEARLLYRGTQQATGMTPVGAVAEVGEEAEAFTKRSEPGFKYAEYLVHARTGNLVVKVWLAVGGESYAPTSTLAEKSLTILKATQAAVPTA
;
A
#
# COMPACT_ATOMS: atom_id res chain seq x y z
N MET A 1 -1.36 5.05 16.39
CA MET A 1 -0.10 5.30 15.66
C MET A 1 -0.37 6.33 14.58
N ASP A 2 0.51 7.33 14.42
CA ASP A 2 0.46 8.28 13.30
C ASP A 2 1.26 7.70 12.11
N LEU A 3 0.57 7.31 11.04
CA LEU A 3 1.23 6.86 9.81
C LEU A 3 1.57 7.99 8.86
N CYS A 4 0.88 9.13 8.94
CA CYS A 4 1.15 10.25 8.05
C CYS A 4 2.50 10.88 8.34
N GLY A 5 2.84 11.07 9.62
CA GLY A 5 4.14 11.59 10.03
C GLY A 5 5.28 10.58 9.99
N ARG A 6 5.00 9.26 9.94
CA ARG A 6 6.02 8.20 10.05
C ARG A 6 6.33 7.47 8.75
N THR A 7 5.49 7.59 7.72
CA THR A 7 5.76 6.96 6.43
C THR A 7 6.88 7.70 5.71
N ASP A 8 7.99 7.02 5.44
CA ASP A 8 9.08 7.56 4.64
C ASP A 8 8.71 7.55 3.15
N LEU A 9 8.60 8.73 2.55
CA LEU A 9 8.26 8.91 1.14
C LEU A 9 9.49 8.98 0.22
N ARG A 10 10.72 8.96 0.75
CA ARG A 10 11.95 8.94 -0.07
C ARG A 10 11.99 7.83 -1.13
N PRO A 11 11.43 6.62 -0.91
CA PRO A 11 11.35 5.59 -1.97
C PRO A 11 10.60 6.04 -3.23
N LEU A 12 9.76 7.08 -3.15
CA LEU A 12 8.98 7.61 -4.26
C LEU A 12 9.65 8.79 -4.99
N ALA A 13 10.86 9.21 -4.59
CA ALA A 13 11.46 10.46 -5.04
C ALA A 13 11.66 10.54 -6.57
N ASP A 14 12.01 9.44 -7.21
CA ASP A 14 12.19 9.29 -8.66
C ASP A 14 10.86 9.32 -9.45
N LEU A 15 9.70 9.19 -8.79
CA LEU A 15 8.40 9.38 -9.43
C LEU A 15 8.02 10.85 -9.58
N ALA A 16 8.84 11.78 -9.07
CA ALA A 16 8.62 13.23 -9.13
C ALA A 16 7.21 13.66 -8.66
N LEU A 17 6.74 13.02 -7.59
CA LEU A 17 5.43 13.27 -6.99
C LEU A 17 5.51 14.34 -5.90
N THR A 18 4.55 15.25 -5.89
CA THR A 18 4.35 16.23 -4.82
C THR A 18 3.12 15.84 -4.01
N VAL A 19 3.26 15.75 -2.68
CA VAL A 19 2.13 15.53 -1.77
C VAL A 19 1.26 16.78 -1.74
N ILE A 20 -0.03 16.59 -2.05
CA ILE A 20 -1.04 17.66 -2.05
C ILE A 20 -1.86 17.62 -0.76
N ARG A 21 -2.18 16.41 -0.28
CA ARG A 21 -2.98 16.20 0.93
C ARG A 21 -2.63 14.87 1.58
N THR A 22 -2.81 14.80 2.90
CA THR A 22 -2.80 13.55 3.66
C THR A 22 -4.12 13.36 4.39
N ASP A 23 -4.63 12.14 4.46
CA ASP A 23 -5.79 11.76 5.26
C ASP A 23 -5.45 10.56 6.17
N PRO A 24 -5.43 10.73 7.50
CA PRO A 24 -5.12 9.65 8.44
C PRO A 24 -6.29 8.69 8.69
N LYS A 25 -7.47 8.93 8.09
CA LYS A 25 -8.66 8.11 8.36
C LYS A 25 -8.54 6.72 7.73
N PRO A 26 -8.69 5.64 8.52
CA PRO A 26 -8.75 4.30 7.98
C PRO A 26 -10.02 4.08 7.15
N PRO A 27 -10.00 3.17 6.16
CA PRO A 27 -11.21 2.79 5.46
C PRO A 27 -12.31 2.30 6.42
N VAL A 28 -13.56 2.63 6.11
CA VAL A 28 -14.72 2.22 6.93
C VAL A 28 -14.72 0.71 7.15
N GLY A 29 -14.91 0.29 8.40
CA GLY A 29 -14.93 -1.13 8.79
C GLY A 29 -13.57 -1.81 8.84
N ARG A 30 -12.45 -1.09 8.60
CA ARG A 30 -11.10 -1.64 8.78
C ARG A 30 -10.46 -1.09 10.05
N PRO A 31 -10.17 -1.94 11.06
CA PRO A 31 -9.51 -1.48 12.28
C PRO A 31 -8.04 -1.14 12.00
N GLY A 32 -7.45 -0.23 12.77
CA GLY A 32 -6.02 0.10 12.71
C GLY A 32 -5.73 1.57 12.40
N ALA A 33 -4.47 1.84 12.08
CA ALA A 33 -4.00 3.14 11.62
C ALA A 33 -3.91 3.15 10.09
N ALA A 34 -4.14 4.31 9.48
CA ALA A 34 -3.95 4.51 8.06
C ALA A 34 -3.31 5.87 7.78
N CYS A 35 -2.73 6.01 6.60
CA CYS A 35 -2.57 7.30 5.96
C CYS A 35 -2.75 7.14 4.45
N LEU A 36 -3.59 7.99 3.86
CA LEU A 36 -3.65 8.24 2.44
C LEU A 36 -2.85 9.49 2.13
N PHE A 37 -1.87 9.38 1.23
CA PHE A 37 -1.15 10.49 0.63
C PHE A 37 -1.69 10.67 -0.78
N GLU A 38 -2.36 11.80 -1.01
CA GLU A 38 -2.77 12.23 -2.34
C GLU A 38 -1.67 13.10 -2.91
N MET A 39 -1.24 12.76 -4.11
CA MET A 39 -0.07 13.31 -4.76
C MET A 39 -0.37 13.69 -6.20
N ARG A 40 0.49 14.54 -6.76
CA ARG A 40 0.43 14.93 -8.16
C ARG A 40 1.83 15.01 -8.75
N SER A 41 1.99 14.54 -9.98
CA SER A 41 3.24 14.72 -10.74
C SER A 41 3.35 16.15 -11.27
N SER A 42 4.54 16.54 -11.73
CA SER A 42 4.76 17.85 -12.37
C SER A 42 3.90 18.07 -13.62
N ALA A 43 3.56 16.99 -14.34
CA ALA A 43 2.67 17.01 -15.49
C ALA A 43 1.17 17.06 -15.11
N GLY A 44 0.85 17.11 -13.81
CA GLY A 44 -0.52 17.23 -13.32
C GLY A 44 -1.25 15.89 -13.11
N HIS A 45 -0.58 14.75 -13.32
CA HIS A 45 -1.19 13.44 -13.13
C HIS A 45 -1.34 13.08 -11.66
N GLU A 46 -2.47 12.50 -11.30
CA GLU A 46 -2.75 12.08 -9.93
C GLU A 46 -1.97 10.82 -9.57
N ALA A 47 -1.55 10.75 -8.31
CA ALA A 47 -0.99 9.55 -7.70
C ALA A 47 -1.47 9.45 -6.26
N ASN A 48 -1.60 8.24 -5.75
CA ASN A 48 -2.06 7.98 -4.40
C ASN A 48 -1.18 6.90 -3.76
N LEU A 49 -0.80 7.11 -2.51
CA LEU A 49 -0.20 6.09 -1.66
C LEU A 49 -1.11 5.91 -0.45
N ARG A 50 -1.62 4.71 -0.21
CA ARG A 50 -2.28 4.35 1.04
C ARG A 50 -1.44 3.35 1.81
N VAL A 51 -1.12 3.68 3.04
CA VAL A 51 -0.47 2.79 4.00
C VAL A 51 -1.47 2.51 5.12
N GLU A 52 -1.72 1.24 5.39
CA GLU A 52 -2.56 0.77 6.49
C GLU A 52 -1.77 -0.21 7.35
N ALA A 53 -1.94 -0.11 8.67
CA ALA A 53 -1.36 -1.03 9.63
C ALA A 53 -2.39 -1.36 10.72
N SER A 54 -2.65 -2.64 10.89
CA SER A 54 -3.65 -3.17 11.81
C SER A 54 -3.01 -4.21 12.71
N THR A 55 -3.18 -4.06 14.03
CA THR A 55 -2.73 -5.03 15.03
C THR A 55 -3.93 -5.57 15.80
N PRO A 56 -4.75 -6.49 15.23
CA PRO A 56 -5.81 -7.15 15.97
C PRO A 56 -5.31 -7.82 17.27
N ALA A 57 -6.23 -8.14 18.18
CA ALA A 57 -5.87 -8.69 19.47
C ALA A 57 -5.24 -10.09 19.35
N THR A 58 -5.56 -10.82 18.28
CA THR A 58 -5.05 -12.18 18.07
C THR A 58 -4.48 -12.40 16.66
N VAL A 59 -3.58 -13.38 16.54
CA VAL A 59 -3.06 -13.86 15.24
C VAL A 59 -4.18 -14.40 14.35
N ALA A 60 -5.21 -15.03 14.93
CA ALA A 60 -6.35 -15.55 14.18
C ALA A 60 -7.16 -14.43 13.52
N GLU A 61 -7.44 -13.34 14.24
CA GLU A 61 -8.09 -12.15 13.70
C GLU A 61 -7.24 -11.48 12.62
N ALA A 62 -5.93 -11.38 12.83
CA ALA A 62 -5.00 -10.85 11.82
C ALA A 62 -5.02 -11.69 10.53
N ARG A 63 -5.09 -13.03 10.65
CA ARG A 63 -5.21 -13.93 9.50
C ARG A 63 -6.54 -13.78 8.77
N LEU A 64 -7.65 -13.59 9.49
CA LEU A 64 -8.95 -13.29 8.87
C LEU A 64 -8.92 -11.96 8.12
N LEU A 65 -8.33 -10.92 8.72
CA LEU A 65 -8.18 -9.59 8.10
C LEU A 65 -7.31 -9.66 6.82
N TYR A 66 -6.20 -10.38 6.88
CA TYR A 66 -5.32 -10.62 5.73
C TYR A 66 -6.09 -11.27 4.57
N ARG A 67 -6.77 -12.39 4.82
CA ARG A 67 -7.58 -13.10 3.81
C ARG A 67 -8.73 -12.25 3.26
N GLY A 68 -9.35 -11.41 4.09
CA GLY A 68 -10.40 -10.49 3.64
C GLY A 68 -9.90 -9.47 2.61
N THR A 69 -8.63 -9.07 2.67
CA THR A 69 -8.04 -8.17 1.67
C THR A 69 -7.87 -8.84 0.31
N GLN A 70 -7.47 -10.12 0.28
CA GLN A 70 -7.37 -10.93 -0.93
C GLN A 70 -8.69 -10.96 -1.73
N GLN A 71 -9.81 -11.05 -1.01
CA GLN A 71 -11.14 -11.20 -1.61
C GLN A 71 -11.73 -9.87 -2.11
N ALA A 72 -11.30 -8.73 -1.56
CA ALA A 72 -11.96 -7.45 -1.74
C ALA A 72 -11.28 -6.51 -2.75
N THR A 73 -10.05 -6.80 -3.17
CA THR A 73 -9.24 -5.81 -3.92
C THR A 73 -9.73 -5.55 -5.35
N GLY A 74 -10.38 -6.52 -6.01
CA GLY A 74 -10.79 -6.39 -7.42
C GLY A 74 -9.64 -6.14 -8.40
N MET A 75 -8.41 -6.40 -7.97
CA MET A 75 -7.16 -6.27 -8.74
C MET A 75 -6.69 -7.65 -9.21
N THR A 76 -5.83 -7.69 -10.23
CA THR A 76 -5.25 -8.93 -10.75
C THR A 76 -4.15 -9.42 -9.81
N PRO A 77 -4.16 -10.68 -9.35
CA PRO A 77 -3.07 -11.23 -8.54
C PRO A 77 -1.74 -11.22 -9.29
N VAL A 78 -0.68 -10.74 -8.63
CA VAL A 78 0.71 -10.92 -9.07
C VAL A 78 1.26 -12.22 -8.49
N GLY A 79 0.88 -12.55 -7.25
CA GLY A 79 1.27 -13.78 -6.57
C GLY A 79 1.90 -13.52 -5.20
N ALA A 80 2.46 -14.57 -4.62
CA ALA A 80 3.15 -14.52 -3.33
C ALA A 80 4.41 -13.65 -3.40
N VAL A 81 4.71 -12.95 -2.31
CA VAL A 81 5.93 -12.16 -2.14
C VAL A 81 6.83 -12.87 -1.14
N ALA A 82 8.02 -13.28 -1.58
CA ALA A 82 8.99 -13.93 -0.72
C ALA A 82 9.65 -12.93 0.26
N GLU A 83 10.19 -13.45 1.37
CA GLU A 83 11.02 -12.70 2.32
C GLU A 83 10.33 -11.48 2.96
N VAL A 84 9.00 -11.53 3.08
CA VAL A 84 8.18 -10.49 3.70
C VAL A 84 7.15 -11.15 4.62
N GLY A 85 7.33 -10.98 5.93
CA GLY A 85 6.43 -11.53 6.94
C GLY A 85 6.25 -13.05 6.86
N GLU A 86 5.18 -13.53 7.48
CA GLU A 86 4.76 -14.95 7.44
C GLU A 86 3.84 -15.25 6.26
N GLU A 87 3.02 -14.28 5.84
CA GLU A 87 2.15 -14.35 4.67
C GLU A 87 2.27 -13.02 3.93
N ALA A 88 2.56 -13.03 2.62
CA ALA A 88 2.56 -11.83 1.80
C ALA A 88 2.20 -12.14 0.35
N GLU A 89 1.43 -11.25 -0.26
CA GLU A 89 1.02 -11.33 -1.67
C GLU A 89 0.83 -9.93 -2.25
N ALA A 90 0.83 -9.86 -3.58
CA ALA A 90 0.64 -8.62 -4.30
C ALA A 90 -0.38 -8.73 -5.42
N PHE A 91 -0.92 -7.57 -5.79
CA PHE A 91 -1.91 -7.39 -6.85
C PHE A 91 -1.58 -6.15 -7.67
N THR A 92 -2.04 -6.14 -8.92
CA THR A 92 -1.86 -5.02 -9.83
C THR A 92 -3.15 -4.70 -10.57
N LYS A 93 -3.29 -3.45 -11.00
CA LYS A 93 -4.39 -3.02 -11.86
C LYS A 93 -3.90 -1.92 -12.79
N ARG A 94 -4.49 -1.87 -13.98
CA ARG A 94 -4.35 -0.75 -14.92
C ARG A 94 -5.74 -0.26 -15.31
N SER A 95 -5.89 1.04 -15.50
CA SER A 95 -7.13 1.61 -16.04
C SER A 95 -7.27 1.32 -17.54
N GLU A 96 -8.49 1.10 -18.04
CA GLU A 96 -8.79 1.03 -19.47
C GLU A 96 -10.24 1.52 -19.73
N PRO A 97 -10.54 2.26 -20.83
CA PRO A 97 -9.68 3.17 -21.61
C PRO A 97 -9.70 4.62 -21.07
N GLY A 98 -8.68 5.43 -21.39
CA GLY A 98 -8.60 6.85 -21.00
C GLY A 98 -7.30 7.21 -20.28
N PHE A 99 -7.42 7.94 -19.16
CA PHE A 99 -6.27 8.31 -18.31
C PHE A 99 -5.51 7.06 -17.85
N LYS A 100 -4.21 6.96 -18.18
CA LYS A 100 -3.42 5.78 -17.83
C LYS A 100 -3.02 5.85 -16.37
N TYR A 101 -3.43 4.82 -15.65
CA TYR A 101 -3.26 4.69 -14.22
C TYR A 101 -2.78 3.29 -13.92
N ALA A 102 -1.67 3.17 -13.21
CA ALA A 102 -1.09 1.88 -12.82
C ALA A 102 -1.08 1.77 -11.30
N GLU A 103 -1.53 0.62 -10.80
CA GLU A 103 -1.70 0.38 -9.37
C GLU A 103 -0.96 -0.90 -8.96
N TYR A 104 -0.38 -0.85 -7.77
CA TYR A 104 0.23 -1.97 -7.10
C TYR A 104 -0.18 -1.97 -5.64
N LEU A 105 -0.75 -3.09 -5.21
CA LEU A 105 -1.12 -3.37 -3.85
C LEU A 105 -0.24 -4.51 -3.34
N VAL A 106 0.43 -4.31 -2.22
CA VAL A 106 1.08 -5.39 -1.48
C VAL A 106 0.61 -5.37 -0.04
N HIS A 107 0.38 -6.54 0.51
CA HIS A 107 0.08 -6.68 1.93
C HIS A 107 0.78 -7.88 2.51
N ALA A 108 1.01 -7.82 3.81
CA ALA A 108 1.73 -8.84 4.54
C ALA A 108 1.22 -8.97 5.97
N ARG A 109 1.32 -10.18 6.52
CA ARG A 109 1.04 -10.50 7.92
C ARG A 109 2.30 -11.02 8.61
N THR A 110 2.55 -10.53 9.82
CA THR A 110 3.58 -11.05 10.74
C THR A 110 2.99 -11.10 12.13
N GLY A 111 2.87 -12.28 12.77
CA GLY A 111 2.12 -12.41 14.01
C GLY A 111 0.70 -11.84 13.90
N ASN A 112 0.34 -10.92 14.80
CA ASN A 112 -0.93 -10.22 14.80
C ASN A 112 -0.92 -8.91 13.99
N LEU A 113 0.16 -8.56 13.29
CA LEU A 113 0.24 -7.35 12.46
C LEU A 113 -0.14 -7.67 11.01
N VAL A 114 -1.02 -6.86 10.44
CA VAL A 114 -1.29 -6.80 8.99
C VAL A 114 -0.90 -5.41 8.49
N VAL A 115 -0.01 -5.35 7.50
CA VAL A 115 0.37 -4.11 6.81
C VAL A 115 -0.08 -4.21 5.37
N LYS A 116 -0.63 -3.11 4.85
CA LYS A 116 -1.06 -3.00 3.46
C LYS A 116 -0.56 -1.68 2.88
N VAL A 117 0.06 -1.76 1.71
CA VAL A 117 0.57 -0.62 0.96
C VAL A 117 -0.02 -0.66 -0.44
N TRP A 118 -0.76 0.38 -0.80
CA TRP A 118 -1.36 0.56 -2.12
C TRP A 118 -0.78 1.82 -2.76
N LEU A 119 0.02 1.64 -3.80
CA LEU A 119 0.56 2.72 -4.61
C LEU A 119 -0.13 2.75 -5.97
N ALA A 120 -0.59 3.92 -6.36
CA ALA A 120 -1.31 4.14 -7.60
C ALA A 120 -0.76 5.40 -8.28
N VAL A 121 -0.41 5.31 -9.56
CA VAL A 121 0.30 6.38 -10.29
C VAL A 121 -0.32 6.57 -11.67
N GLY A 122 -0.78 7.79 -11.91
CA GLY A 122 -1.22 8.25 -13.23
C GLY A 122 -0.09 8.80 -14.08
N GLY A 123 -0.25 8.73 -15.39
CA GLY A 123 0.74 9.25 -16.34
C GLY A 123 0.29 9.24 -17.79
N GLU A 124 1.12 9.79 -18.67
CA GLU A 124 1.01 9.62 -20.13
C GLU A 124 1.29 8.18 -20.58
N SER A 125 1.97 7.39 -19.75
CA SER A 125 2.24 5.97 -19.89
C SER A 125 2.08 5.26 -18.54
N TYR A 126 1.77 3.96 -18.55
CA TYR A 126 1.74 3.20 -17.31
C TYR A 126 3.14 3.16 -16.68
N ALA A 127 3.22 3.50 -15.38
CA ALA A 127 4.41 3.22 -14.60
C ALA A 127 4.69 1.71 -14.65
N PRO A 128 5.96 1.27 -14.80
CA PRO A 128 6.29 -0.14 -14.77
C PRO A 128 5.85 -0.79 -13.46
N THR A 129 5.23 -1.98 -13.56
CA THR A 129 4.76 -2.71 -12.38
C THR A 129 5.92 -3.05 -11.43
N SER A 130 7.12 -3.33 -11.96
CA SER A 130 8.33 -3.55 -11.16
C SER A 130 8.73 -2.33 -10.33
N THR A 131 8.67 -1.13 -10.93
CA THR A 131 8.94 0.14 -10.24
C THR A 131 7.94 0.37 -9.09
N LEU A 132 6.65 0.11 -9.31
CA LEU A 132 5.64 0.22 -8.25
C LEU A 132 5.83 -0.83 -7.15
N ALA A 133 6.23 -2.05 -7.53
CA ALA A 133 6.48 -3.14 -6.61
C ALA A 133 7.63 -2.84 -5.65
N GLU A 134 8.79 -2.44 -6.18
CA GLU A 134 9.99 -2.11 -5.39
C GLU A 134 9.69 -1.04 -4.32
N LYS A 135 8.98 0.01 -4.72
CA LYS A 135 8.63 1.14 -3.85
C LYS A 135 7.65 0.73 -2.77
N SER A 136 6.58 0.04 -3.15
CA SER A 136 5.56 -0.44 -2.24
C SER A 136 6.14 -1.43 -1.22
N LEU A 137 7.03 -2.32 -1.65
CA LEU A 137 7.72 -3.27 -0.78
C LEU A 137 8.65 -2.58 0.21
N THR A 138 9.38 -1.57 -0.23
CA THR A 138 10.25 -0.77 0.65
C THR A 138 9.45 -0.11 1.77
N ILE A 139 8.34 0.55 1.41
CA ILE A 139 7.43 1.20 2.37
C ILE A 139 6.80 0.17 3.30
N LEU A 140 6.38 -0.99 2.78
CA LEU A 140 5.77 -2.06 3.58
C LEU A 140 6.76 -2.59 4.63
N LYS A 141 7.98 -2.92 4.24
CA LYS A 141 9.02 -3.43 5.15
C LYS A 141 9.36 -2.41 6.23
N ALA A 142 9.50 -1.13 5.85
CA ALA A 142 9.73 -0.04 6.80
C ALA A 142 8.56 0.11 7.79
N THR A 143 7.33 -0.01 7.30
CA THR A 143 6.12 0.04 8.14
C THR A 143 6.07 -1.15 9.11
N GLN A 144 6.35 -2.37 8.65
CA GLN A 144 6.41 -3.55 9.52
C GLN A 144 7.46 -3.40 10.63
N ALA A 145 8.63 -2.85 10.32
CA ALA A 145 9.68 -2.61 11.31
C ALA A 145 9.31 -1.53 12.34
N ALA A 146 8.46 -0.57 11.97
CA ALA A 146 8.08 0.56 12.80
C ALA A 146 6.83 0.32 13.69
N VAL A 147 6.10 -0.77 13.44
CA VAL A 147 4.87 -1.14 14.14
C VAL A 147 5.14 -2.33 15.07
N PRO A 148 5.00 -2.17 16.40
CA PRO A 148 5.14 -3.29 17.32
C PRO A 148 4.10 -4.39 17.05
N THR A 149 4.55 -5.64 17.13
CA THR A 149 3.67 -6.82 17.22
C THR A 149 3.40 -7.14 18.70
N ALA A 150 2.23 -7.67 19.01
CA ALA A 150 1.90 -8.14 20.36
C ALA A 150 2.39 -9.58 20.60
#